data_AF-A0AA45QSA3-F1
#
_entry.id   AF-A0AA45QSA3-F1
#
_cell.length_a   1.000
_cell.length_b   1.000
_cell.length_c   1.000
_cell.angle_alpha   90.00
_cell.angle_beta   90.00
_cell.angle_gamma   90.00
#
_symmetry.space_group_name_H-M   'P 1'
#
loop_
_entity.id
_entity.type
_entity.pdbx_description
1 polymer ?
#
loop_
_entity_poly.entity_id
_entity_poly.type
_entity_poly.pdbx_seq_one_letter_code
_entity_poly.pdbx_strand_id
1 'polypeptide(L)' 'MEKQYKALQEGLEKMKLVTVSAAIQETQLSREEIINFVKAHEKLRIFDDLQHHWINENVDGHC' A
#
# COMPACT_ATOMS: atom_id res chain seq x y z
N MET A 1 -12.84 -0.31 11.79
CA MET A 1 -11.45 -0.10 11.37
C MET A 1 -10.81 -1.36 10.78
N GLU A 2 -10.93 -2.56 11.38
CA GLU A 2 -10.33 -3.80 10.83
C GLU A 2 -10.67 -4.12 9.36
N LYS A 3 -11.90 -3.86 8.91
CA LYS A 3 -12.33 -4.16 7.54
C LYS A 3 -11.56 -3.36 6.47
N GLN A 4 -11.16 -2.13 6.77
CA GLN A 4 -10.45 -1.25 5.82
C GLN A 4 -9.01 -1.72 5.63
N TYR A 5 -8.31 -2.02 6.72
CA TYR A 5 -6.95 -2.55 6.68
C TYR A 5 -6.90 -3.95 6.04
N LYS A 6 -7.92 -4.79 6.27
CA LYS A 6 -8.03 -6.07 5.57
C LYS A 6 -8.23 -5.90 4.06
N ALA A 7 -9.10 -4.98 3.65
CA ALA A 7 -9.28 -4.66 2.23
C ALA A 7 -7.99 -4.08 1.60
N LEU A 8 -7.27 -3.24 2.33
CA LEU A 8 -5.96 -2.73 1.93
C LEU A 8 -4.97 -3.86 1.71
N GLN A 9 -4.82 -4.75 2.70
CA GLN A 9 -3.91 -5.89 2.63
C GLN A 9 -4.23 -6.79 1.44
N GLU A 10 -5.47 -7.26 1.32
CA GLU A 10 -5.87 -8.14 0.22
C GLU A 10 -5.70 -7.45 -1.15
N GLY A 11 -5.95 -6.14 -1.22
CA GLY A 11 -5.75 -5.36 -2.44
C GLY A 11 -4.29 -5.23 -2.84
N LEU A 12 -3.39 -5.05 -1.86
CA LEU A 12 -1.94 -4.99 -2.07
C LEU A 12 -1.37 -6.36 -2.45
N GLU A 13 -1.77 -7.43 -1.74
CA GLU A 13 -1.33 -8.81 -1.99
C GLU A 13 -1.76 -9.30 -3.38
N LYS A 14 -2.96 -8.91 -3.85
CA LYS A 14 -3.47 -9.23 -5.19
C LYS A 14 -2.99 -8.26 -6.27
N MET A 15 -2.14 -7.29 -5.93
CA MET A 15 -1.71 -6.19 -6.82
C MET A 15 -2.88 -5.42 -7.47
N LYS A 16 -4.06 -5.42 -6.83
CA LYS A 16 -5.23 -4.62 -7.25
C LYS A 16 -5.04 -3.15 -6.84
N LEU A 17 -4.41 -2.92 -5.69
CA LEU A 17 -4.08 -1.60 -5.16
C LEU A 17 -2.57 -1.40 -5.25
N VAL A 18 -2.10 -0.83 -6.36
CA VAL A 18 -0.67 -0.57 -6.58
C VAL A 18 -0.25 0.84 -6.23
N THR A 19 -1.20 1.77 -6.08
CA THR A 19 -0.90 3.16 -5.75
C THR A 19 -1.66 3.65 -4.53
N VAL A 20 -1.08 4.63 -3.82
CA VAL A 20 -1.68 5.25 -2.63
C VAL A 20 -3.03 5.88 -2.97
N SER A 21 -3.16 6.56 -4.11
CA SER A 21 -4.43 7.19 -4.50
C SER A 21 -5.56 6.17 -4.68
N ALA A 22 -5.27 5.03 -5.31
CA ALA A 22 -6.25 3.95 -5.48
C ALA A 22 -6.62 3.33 -4.12
N ALA A 23 -5.64 3.13 -3.23
CA ALA A 23 -5.87 2.60 -1.90
C ALA A 23 -6.74 3.53 -1.03
N ILE A 24 -6.55 4.85 -1.13
CA ILE A 24 -7.40 5.84 -0.46
C ILE A 24 -8.84 5.73 -0.95
N GLN A 25 -9.06 5.64 -2.27
CA GLN A 25 -10.40 5.55 -2.84
C GLN A 25 -11.16 4.29 -2.40
N GLU A 26 -10.48 3.14 -2.35
CA GLU A 26 -11.10 1.86 -1.99
C GLU A 26 -11.37 1.74 -0.48
N THR A 27 -10.44 2.21 0.36
CA THR A 27 -10.45 1.93 1.80
C THR A 27 -10.91 3.11 2.65
N GLN A 28 -10.92 4.32 2.08
CA GLN A 28 -11.11 5.60 2.78
C GLN A 28 -10.11 5.86 3.92
N LEU A 29 -8.99 5.12 3.95
CA LEU A 29 -7.88 5.40 4.85
C LEU A 29 -7.11 6.63 4.36
N SER A 30 -6.48 7.33 5.29
CA SER A 30 -5.56 8.40 4.94
C SER A 30 -4.27 7.85 4.30
N ARG A 31 -3.59 8.69 3.52
CA ARG A 31 -2.26 8.39 2.97
C ARG A 31 -1.29 7.91 4.06
N GLU A 32 -1.28 8.58 5.20
CA GLU A 32 -0.38 8.25 6.31
C GLU A 32 -0.68 6.88 6.91
N GLU A 33 -1.96 6.53 7.11
CA GLU A 33 -2.36 5.20 7.56
C GLU A 33 -1.94 4.11 6.58
N ILE A 34 -2.12 4.32 5.28
CA ILE A 34 -1.72 3.37 4.24
C ILE A 34 -0.20 3.19 4.23
N ILE A 35 0.56 4.29 4.27
CA ILE A 35 2.03 4.23 4.27
C ILE A 35 2.54 3.53 5.53
N ASN A 36 2.00 3.88 6.70
CA ASN A 36 2.40 3.26 7.97
C ASN A 36 2.04 1.77 7.98
N PHE A 37 0.89 1.39 7.42
CA PHE A 37 0.50 0.00 7.26
C PHE A 37 1.50 -0.75 6.36
N VAL A 38 1.83 -0.22 5.19
CA VAL A 38 2.76 -0.87 4.26
C VAL A 38 4.16 -0.95 4.88
N LYS A 39 4.66 0.12 5.52
CA LYS A 39 5.95 0.11 6.24
C LYS A 39 6.02 -0.94 7.35
N ALA A 40 4.90 -1.23 8.01
CA ALA A 40 4.82 -2.28 9.03
C ALA A 40 4.79 -3.71 8.44
N HIS A 41 4.55 -3.85 7.14
CA HIS A 41 4.47 -5.14 6.43
C HIS A 41 5.52 -5.19 5.32
N GLU A 42 6.71 -5.67 5.65
CA GLU A 42 7.88 -5.74 4.75
C GLU A 42 7.66 -6.54 3.45
N LYS A 43 6.56 -7.29 3.32
CA LYS A 43 6.18 -8.05 2.13
C LYS A 43 5.22 -7.31 1.20
N LEU A 44 4.74 -6.15 1.60
CA LEU A 44 3.85 -5.31 0.81
C LEU A 44 4.62 -4.12 0.27
N ARG A 45 4.25 -3.69 -0.93
CA ARG A 45 4.74 -2.44 -1.54
C ARG A 45 3.59 -1.65 -2.11
N ILE A 46 3.74 -0.34 -2.13
CA ILE A 46 2.76 0.57 -2.75
C ILE A 46 3.48 1.76 -3.36
N PHE A 47 3.01 2.22 -4.51
CA PHE A 47 3.53 3.40 -5.17
C PHE A 47 2.86 4.67 -4.63
N ASP A 48 3.66 5.61 -4.15
CA ASP A 48 3.17 6.91 -3.73
C ASP A 48 3.11 7.86 -4.93
N ASP A 49 1.92 8.03 -5.50
CA ASP A 49 1.71 8.90 -6.67
C ASP A 49 2.08 10.37 -6.41
N LEU A 50 2.00 10.84 -5.16
CA LEU A 50 2.30 12.24 -4.84
C LEU A 50 3.80 12.49 -4.71
N GLN A 51 4.54 11.51 -4.20
CA GLN A 51 5.99 11.61 -4.01
C GLN A 51 6.80 10.81 -5.04
N HIS A 52 6.13 10.20 -6.02
CA HIS A 52 6.70 9.48 -7.15
C HIS A 52 7.75 8.43 -6.77
N HIS A 53 7.52 7.66 -5.71
CA HIS A 53 8.43 6.58 -5.30
C HIS A 53 7.67 5.38 -4.69
N TRP A 54 8.31 4.23 -4.66
CA TRP A 54 7.78 3.03 -4.02
C TRP A 54 8.07 3.01 -2.53
N ILE A 55 7.03 2.81 -1.72
CA ILE A 55 7.18 2.38 -0.32
C ILE A 55 7.50 0.88 -0.35
N ASN A 56 8.54 0.48 0.37
CA ASN A 56 9.07 -0.90 0.38
C ASN A 56 9.43 -1.38 -1.03
N GLU A 57 10.12 -0.57 -1.83
CA GLU A 57 10.61 -0.98 -3.16
C GLU A 57 11.39 -2.30 -3.14
N ASN A 58 12.12 -2.54 -2.04
CA ASN A 58 12.98 -3.70 -1.82
C ASN A 58 12.25 -4.99 -1.43
N VAL A 59 10.92 -5.07 -1.56
CA VAL A 59 10.24 -6.38 -1.49
C VAL A 59 10.61 -7.20 -2.74
N ASP A 60 11.79 -7.80 -2.69
CA ASP A 60 12.45 -8.68 -3.66
C ASP A 60 12.21 -8.36 -5.14
N GLY A 61 12.96 -7.39 -5.64
CA GLY A 61 13.38 -7.34 -7.03
C GLY A 61 14.89 -7.50 -7.10
N HIS A 62 15.40 -8.74 -6.98
CA HIS A 62 16.74 -9.03 -7.51
C HIS A 62 16.75 -8.56 -8.96
N CYS A 63 17.66 -7.62 -9.26
CA CYS A 63 17.89 -7.05 -10.57
C CYS A 63 18.26 -8.13 -11.61
#